data_AF-A0A8S2NAZ0-F1
#
_entry.id   AF-A0A8S2NAZ0-F1
#
_cell.length_a   1.000
_cell.length_b   1.000
_cell.length_c   1.000
_cell.angle_alpha   90.00
_cell.angle_beta   90.00
_cell.angle_gamma   90.00
#
_symmetry.space_group_name_H-M   'P 1'
#
loop_
_entity.id
_entity.type
_entity.pdbx_description
1 polymer ?
#
loop_
_entity_poly.entity_id
_entity_poly.type
_entity_poly.pdbx_seq_one_letter_code
_entity_poly.pdbx_strand_id
1 'polypeptide(L)'
;MANRSSASLRSRNTSSSGNTSGLNISRAQEKEQLETLNNRLAVYIDTVRRLEQDNKELKSIIASYTDTYEVETSKVKQLYERELEDAKKLIEELAREKSRLEIDAEKSNAEAQDALAKLARKERELRAAEGRLRQYEVEMGELKVRNEAIGYDANRKSDENVALRGANSDLDKQVIALKRQLESETLLRIDLENKNKTLREELQFNEQVHETLMNNSKQDVSFTGWVLKRKVGSQTYEFKFPKGMVLKGGATTTIWSSDVNDISVDPPTNLKLRTAKWFSTGNESKKTFLEDSDGRVIVEKTVTVK
;
A
#
# COMPACT_ATOMS: atom_id res chain seq x y z
N MET A 1 3.26 -9.22 113.11
CA MET A 1 4.43 -8.78 113.90
C MET A 1 3.93 -7.72 114.88
N ALA A 2 3.70 -8.13 116.13
CA ALA A 2 4.60 -7.92 117.27
C ALA A 2 4.45 -6.50 117.85
N ASN A 3 3.60 -6.26 118.86
CA ASN A 3 3.74 -6.58 120.29
C ASN A 3 4.32 -5.37 121.08
N ARG A 4 3.80 -5.24 122.31
CA ARG A 4 4.33 -4.52 123.49
C ARG A 4 3.95 -3.05 123.67
N SER A 5 3.65 -2.55 124.86
CA SER A 5 3.38 -3.11 126.21
C SER A 5 3.01 -1.90 127.07
N SER A 6 1.85 -1.85 127.72
CA SER A 6 1.70 -2.00 129.17
C SER A 6 2.87 -1.50 130.04
N ALA A 7 2.65 -0.43 130.81
CA ALA A 7 3.37 -0.20 132.06
C ALA A 7 2.48 0.58 133.06
N SER A 8 1.86 -0.19 133.95
CA SER A 8 1.34 0.26 135.24
C SER A 8 2.52 0.38 136.20
N LEU A 9 2.65 1.51 136.91
CA LEU A 9 3.47 1.56 138.12
C LEU A 9 2.73 2.28 139.25
N ARG A 10 2.43 1.41 140.21
CA ARG A 10 1.89 1.53 141.55
C ARG A 10 2.76 2.40 142.47
N SER A 11 2.09 3.19 143.30
CA SER A 11 2.31 3.41 144.75
C SER A 11 3.74 3.33 145.30
N ARG A 12 4.16 4.43 145.94
CA ARG A 12 4.95 4.38 147.18
C ARG A 12 4.35 5.32 148.20
N ASN A 13 3.76 4.70 149.23
CA ASN A 13 3.49 5.30 150.51
C ASN A 13 4.75 5.10 151.37
N THR A 14 5.30 6.16 151.97
CA THR A 14 6.29 6.07 153.05
C THR A 14 5.89 7.05 154.15
N SER A 15 5.43 6.46 155.24
CA SER A 15 5.15 7.07 156.54
C SER A 15 6.43 7.20 157.37
N SER A 16 6.66 8.38 157.95
CA SER A 16 7.42 8.62 159.20
C SER A 16 7.38 10.14 159.43
N SER A 17 7.24 10.73 160.60
CA SER A 17 7.20 10.28 161.98
C SER A 17 6.58 11.46 162.75
N GLY A 18 5.88 11.17 163.85
CA GLY A 18 5.32 12.22 164.69
C GLY A 18 6.40 13.16 165.22
N ASN A 19 6.06 14.45 165.28
CA ASN A 19 6.43 15.25 166.43
C ASN A 19 5.28 16.22 166.71
N THR A 20 4.49 15.85 167.71
CA THR A 20 3.57 16.71 168.41
C THR A 20 4.39 17.76 169.13
N SER A 21 4.44 18.96 168.57
CA SER A 21 4.80 20.16 169.31
C SER A 21 3.65 21.13 169.12
N GLY A 22 2.64 20.98 169.98
CA GLY A 22 1.70 22.05 170.28
C GLY A 22 2.49 23.22 170.84
N LEU A 23 3.01 24.04 169.95
CA LEU A 23 3.30 25.42 170.22
C LEU A 23 2.25 26.13 169.39
N ASN A 24 1.21 26.58 170.10
CA ASN A 24 0.19 27.49 169.63
C ASN A 24 0.74 28.31 168.46
N ILE A 25 0.48 27.84 167.24
CA ILE A 25 0.71 28.62 166.05
C ILE A 25 -0.25 29.77 166.31
N SER A 26 0.33 30.91 166.70
CA SER A 26 -0.47 32.08 166.99
C SER A 26 -1.41 32.25 165.81
N ARG A 27 -2.64 32.67 166.05
CA ARG A 27 -3.59 33.00 164.98
C ARG A 27 -2.93 33.87 163.88
N ALA A 28 -1.85 34.58 164.21
CA ALA A 28 -0.94 35.26 163.29
C ALA A 28 -0.08 34.35 162.38
N GLN A 29 0.61 33.33 162.89
CA GLN A 29 1.46 32.43 162.10
C GLN A 29 0.65 31.48 161.20
N GLU A 30 -0.53 31.04 161.64
CA GLU A 30 -1.45 30.24 160.83
C GLU A 30 -2.04 31.10 159.71
N LYS A 31 -2.34 32.36 160.03
CA LYS A 31 -2.75 33.37 159.04
C LYS A 31 -1.65 33.64 158.02
N GLU A 32 -0.39 33.75 158.43
CA GLU A 32 0.76 33.98 157.53
C GLU A 32 1.06 32.76 156.63
N GLN A 33 0.94 31.55 157.15
CA GLN A 33 1.07 30.33 156.36
C GLN A 33 -0.10 30.15 155.38
N LEU A 34 -1.33 30.45 155.81
CA LEU A 34 -2.50 30.50 154.93
C LEU A 34 -2.36 31.60 153.88
N GLU A 35 -1.83 32.76 154.23
CA GLU A 35 -1.56 33.86 153.30
C GLU A 35 -0.48 33.46 152.28
N THR A 36 0.60 32.81 152.71
CA THR A 36 1.66 32.30 151.83
C THR A 36 1.14 31.20 150.90
N LEU A 37 0.34 30.26 151.43
CA LEU A 37 -0.29 29.21 150.65
C LEU A 37 -1.27 29.80 149.65
N ASN A 38 -2.09 30.77 150.06
CA ASN A 38 -3.07 31.44 149.22
C ASN A 38 -2.39 32.30 148.14
N ASN A 39 -1.29 32.98 148.45
CA ASN A 39 -0.46 33.69 147.47
C ASN A 39 0.14 32.71 146.44
N ARG A 40 0.65 31.56 146.88
CA ARG A 40 1.15 30.51 145.99
C ARG A 40 0.03 29.88 145.16
N LEU A 41 -1.15 29.69 145.75
CA LEU A 41 -2.35 29.20 145.07
C LEU A 41 -2.84 30.22 144.04
N ALA A 42 -2.80 31.51 144.34
CA ALA A 42 -3.15 32.60 143.44
C ALA A 42 -2.20 32.64 142.23
N VAL A 43 -0.88 32.57 142.47
CA VAL A 43 0.12 32.44 141.39
C VAL A 43 -0.16 31.19 140.56
N TYR A 44 -0.46 30.05 141.19
CA TYR A 44 -0.75 28.81 140.47
C TYR A 44 -2.04 28.90 139.65
N ILE A 45 -3.09 29.52 140.19
CA ILE A 45 -4.36 29.79 139.49
C ILE A 45 -4.12 30.70 138.29
N ASP A 46 -3.32 31.75 138.41
CA ASP A 46 -2.97 32.63 137.30
C ASP A 46 -2.11 31.90 136.25
N THR A 47 -1.22 31.02 136.70
CA THR A 47 -0.41 30.17 135.80
C THR A 47 -1.28 29.17 135.05
N VAL A 48 -2.25 28.53 135.73
CA VAL A 48 -3.21 27.60 135.14
C VAL A 48 -4.13 28.33 134.16
N ARG A 49 -4.66 29.50 134.52
CA ARG A 49 -5.46 30.33 133.60
C ARG A 49 -4.69 30.72 132.35
N ARG A 50 -3.42 31.11 132.50
CA ARG A 50 -2.53 31.38 131.36
C ARG A 50 -2.31 30.13 130.52
N LEU A 51 -2.01 28.98 131.12
CA LEU A 51 -1.83 27.71 130.39
C LEU A 51 -3.12 27.20 129.73
N GLU A 52 -4.28 27.46 130.32
CA GLU A 52 -5.59 27.17 129.73
C GLU A 52 -5.88 28.09 128.55
N GLN A 53 -5.56 29.38 128.68
CA GLN A 53 -5.64 30.37 127.61
C GLN A 53 -4.68 30.01 126.46
N ASP A 54 -3.41 29.73 126.75
CA ASP A 54 -2.41 29.31 125.77
C ASP A 54 -2.82 28.00 125.09
N ASN A 55 -3.37 27.02 125.83
CA ASN A 55 -3.91 25.80 125.24
C ASN A 55 -5.10 26.08 124.32
N LYS A 56 -5.97 27.01 124.68
CA LYS A 56 -7.11 27.40 123.86
C LYS A 56 -6.64 28.09 122.57
N GLU A 57 -5.64 28.96 122.67
CA GLU A 57 -5.01 29.62 121.53
C GLU A 57 -4.29 28.61 120.63
N LEU A 58 -3.47 27.72 121.19
CA LEU A 58 -2.80 26.66 120.44
C LEU A 58 -3.79 25.72 119.74
N LYS A 59 -4.89 25.33 120.42
CA LYS A 59 -5.97 24.55 119.79
C LYS A 59 -6.64 25.30 118.65
N SER A 60 -6.87 26.61 118.80
CA SER A 60 -7.41 27.46 117.73
C SER A 60 -6.46 27.56 116.54
N ILE A 61 -5.15 27.70 116.80
CA ILE A 61 -4.13 27.74 115.74
C ILE A 61 -4.08 26.40 115.01
N ILE A 62 -4.05 25.27 115.74
CA ILE A 62 -4.08 23.93 115.14
C ILE A 62 -5.32 23.76 114.27
N ALA A 63 -6.51 24.14 114.77
CA ALA A 63 -7.75 24.08 113.98
C ALA A 63 -7.66 24.95 112.71
N SER A 64 -7.16 26.18 112.81
CA SER A 64 -6.98 27.05 111.64
C SER A 64 -5.95 26.50 110.64
N TYR A 65 -4.89 25.85 111.13
CA TYR A 65 -3.86 25.23 110.30
C TYR A 65 -4.40 23.97 109.61
N THR A 66 -5.17 23.14 110.30
CA THR A 66 -5.81 21.97 109.69
C THR A 66 -6.81 22.38 108.63
N ASP A 67 -7.64 23.41 108.89
CA ASP A 67 -8.62 23.88 107.93
C ASP A 67 -7.96 24.47 106.68
N THR A 68 -6.92 25.31 106.85
CA THR A 68 -6.17 25.86 105.72
C THR A 68 -5.41 24.79 104.94
N TYR A 69 -4.80 23.83 105.63
CA TYR A 69 -4.12 22.70 105.00
C TYR A 69 -5.08 21.83 104.19
N GLU A 70 -6.26 21.52 104.71
CA GLU A 70 -7.27 20.74 104.00
C GLU A 70 -7.79 21.47 102.75
N VAL A 71 -8.04 22.77 102.85
CA VAL A 71 -8.49 23.59 101.71
C VAL A 71 -7.42 23.69 100.63
N GLU A 72 -6.16 23.98 100.98
CA GLU A 72 -5.07 24.06 100.00
C GLU A 72 -4.77 22.69 99.38
N THR A 73 -4.80 21.61 100.17
CA THR A 73 -4.65 20.25 99.65
C THR A 73 -5.78 19.90 98.67
N SER A 74 -7.02 20.26 99.01
CA SER A 74 -8.18 20.08 98.12
C SER A 74 -8.04 20.89 96.84
N LYS A 75 -7.56 22.13 96.91
CA LYS A 75 -7.32 23.00 95.76
C LYS A 75 -6.26 22.43 94.82
N VAL A 76 -5.14 21.96 95.36
CA VAL A 76 -4.08 21.30 94.57
C VAL A 76 -4.61 20.03 93.91
N LYS A 77 -5.41 19.23 94.64
CA LYS A 77 -6.06 18.03 94.07
C LYS A 77 -7.00 18.38 92.91
N GLN A 78 -7.84 19.41 93.07
CA GLN A 78 -8.75 19.88 92.02
C GLN A 78 -7.99 20.37 90.77
N LEU A 79 -6.86 21.07 90.94
CA LEU A 79 -6.02 21.49 89.82
C LEU A 79 -5.47 20.28 89.06
N TYR A 80 -4.91 19.28 89.77
CA TYR A 80 -4.40 18.07 89.12
C TYR A 80 -5.50 17.24 88.45
N GLU A 81 -6.68 17.13 89.07
CA GLU A 81 -7.84 16.45 88.47
C GLU A 81 -8.29 17.15 87.19
N ARG A 82 -8.30 18.49 87.18
CA ARG A 82 -8.61 19.28 85.98
C ARG A 82 -7.56 19.08 84.87
N GLU A 83 -6.27 19.18 85.19
CA GLU A 83 -5.20 18.98 84.21
C GLU A 83 -5.22 17.54 83.64
N LEU A 84 -5.53 16.54 84.47
CA LEU A 84 -5.74 15.17 84.02
C LEU A 84 -6.93 15.04 83.07
N GLU A 85 -8.03 15.73 83.36
CA GLU A 85 -9.22 15.74 82.51
C GLU A 85 -8.96 16.42 81.16
N ASP A 86 -8.25 17.56 81.17
CA ASP A 86 -7.88 18.28 79.96
C ASP A 86 -6.88 17.48 79.11
N ALA A 87 -5.91 16.79 79.75
CA ALA A 87 -5.00 15.88 79.06
C ALA A 87 -5.73 14.67 78.43
N LYS A 88 -6.73 14.10 79.11
CA LYS A 88 -7.57 13.03 78.54
C LYS A 88 -8.35 13.51 77.32
N LYS A 89 -8.97 14.68 77.39
CA LYS A 89 -9.69 15.27 76.25
C LYS A 89 -8.76 15.48 75.06
N LEU A 90 -7.55 15.99 75.29
CA LEU A 90 -6.56 16.15 74.23
C LEU A 90 -6.17 14.82 73.58
N ILE A 91 -6.00 13.75 74.39
CA ILE A 91 -5.74 12.40 73.86
C ILE A 91 -6.89 11.92 72.98
N GLU A 92 -8.14 12.11 73.41
CA GLU A 92 -9.31 11.72 72.61
C GLU A 92 -9.41 12.53 71.31
N GLU A 93 -9.16 13.84 71.36
CA GLU A 93 -9.14 14.70 70.18
C GLU A 93 -8.05 14.28 69.19
N LEU A 94 -6.83 14.04 69.67
CA LEU A 94 -5.72 13.54 68.85
C LEU A 94 -6.03 12.15 68.27
N ALA A 95 -6.69 11.27 69.03
CA ALA A 95 -7.10 9.95 68.53
C ALA A 95 -8.15 10.06 67.41
N ARG A 96 -9.13 10.98 67.56
CA ARG A 96 -10.12 11.26 66.51
C ARG A 96 -9.46 11.86 65.28
N GLU A 97 -8.56 12.83 65.44
CA GLU A 97 -7.84 13.46 64.34
C GLU A 97 -6.95 12.47 63.61
N LYS A 98 -6.18 11.65 64.34
CA LYS A 98 -5.38 10.57 63.77
C LYS A 98 -6.23 9.60 62.97
N SER A 99 -7.34 9.12 63.53
CA SER A 99 -8.24 8.18 62.83
C SER A 99 -8.81 8.79 61.56
N ARG A 100 -9.16 10.08 61.58
CA ARG A 100 -9.63 10.81 60.40
C ARG A 100 -8.54 10.91 59.33
N LEU A 101 -7.32 11.29 59.71
CA LEU A 101 -6.20 11.40 58.79
C LEU A 101 -5.81 10.05 58.18
N GLU A 102 -5.89 8.96 58.95
CA GLU A 102 -5.66 7.60 58.45
C GLU A 102 -6.70 7.21 57.39
N ILE A 103 -8.00 7.48 57.63
CA ILE A 103 -9.06 7.24 56.64
C ILE A 103 -8.85 8.08 55.37
N ASP A 104 -8.51 9.37 55.52
CA ASP A 104 -8.28 10.26 54.38
C ASP A 104 -7.06 9.81 53.56
N ALA A 105 -5.99 9.36 54.23
CA ALA A 105 -4.80 8.80 53.59
C ALA A 105 -5.10 7.49 52.85
N GLU A 106 -5.85 6.57 53.47
CA GLU A 106 -6.26 5.32 52.83
C GLU A 106 -7.14 5.59 51.60
N LYS A 107 -8.08 6.53 51.71
CA LYS A 107 -8.94 6.94 50.59
C LYS A 107 -8.11 7.52 49.45
N SER A 108 -7.22 8.46 49.73
CA SER A 108 -6.35 9.07 48.72
C SER A 108 -5.42 8.04 48.06
N ASN A 109 -4.90 7.08 48.84
CA ASN A 109 -4.09 5.99 48.31
C ASN A 109 -4.90 5.06 47.38
N ALA A 110 -6.14 4.73 47.74
CA ALA A 110 -7.03 3.94 46.88
C ALA A 110 -7.35 4.67 45.57
N GLU A 111 -7.63 5.98 45.61
CA GLU A 111 -7.84 6.81 44.42
C GLU A 111 -6.58 6.86 43.53
N ALA A 112 -5.39 6.98 44.13
CA ALA A 112 -4.12 6.95 43.39
C ALA A 112 -3.87 5.59 42.71
N GLN A 113 -4.17 4.48 43.38
CA GLN A 113 -4.05 3.14 42.80
C GLN A 113 -5.01 2.92 41.62
N ASP A 114 -6.27 3.36 41.75
CA ASP A 114 -7.24 3.29 40.64
C ASP A 114 -6.81 4.17 39.46
N ALA A 115 -6.30 5.37 39.72
CA ALA A 115 -5.76 6.25 38.69
C ALA A 115 -4.56 5.63 37.95
N LEU A 116 -3.64 5.00 38.68
CA LEU A 116 -2.50 4.27 38.09
C LEU A 116 -2.95 3.08 37.25
N ALA A 117 -3.94 2.30 37.72
CA ALA A 117 -4.49 1.20 36.95
C ALA A 117 -5.16 1.68 35.65
N LYS A 118 -5.92 2.78 35.72
CA LYS A 118 -6.52 3.43 34.54
C LYS A 118 -5.46 3.94 33.57
N LEU A 119 -4.40 4.57 34.07
CA LEU A 119 -3.28 5.05 33.25
C LEU A 119 -2.61 3.88 32.52
N ALA A 120 -2.25 2.80 33.23
CA ALA A 120 -1.62 1.62 32.65
C ALA A 120 -2.51 0.97 31.56
N ARG A 121 -3.84 0.96 31.76
CA ARG A 121 -4.78 0.50 30.73
C ARG A 121 -4.76 1.42 29.50
N LYS A 122 -4.77 2.73 29.69
CA LYS A 122 -4.71 3.71 28.60
C LYS A 122 -3.39 3.66 27.82
N GLU A 123 -2.27 3.44 28.49
CA GLU A 123 -0.97 3.24 27.83
C GLU A 123 -0.96 1.98 26.96
N ARG A 124 -1.58 0.88 27.41
CA ARG A 124 -1.71 -0.33 26.58
C ARG A 124 -2.62 -0.11 25.37
N GLU A 125 -3.76 0.56 25.57
CA GLU A 125 -4.68 0.93 24.48
C GLU A 125 -4.00 1.84 23.45
N LEU A 126 -3.22 2.82 23.91
CA LEU A 126 -2.43 3.72 23.07
C LEU A 126 -1.37 2.95 22.26
N ARG A 127 -0.54 2.12 22.91
CA ARG A 127 0.46 1.29 22.21
C ARG A 127 -0.15 0.37 21.16
N ALA A 128 -1.32 -0.22 21.45
CA ALA A 128 -2.04 -1.04 20.48
C ALA A 128 -2.56 -0.21 19.30
N ALA A 129 -3.04 1.02 19.54
CA ALA A 129 -3.46 1.94 18.49
C ALA A 129 -2.28 2.42 17.63
N GLU A 130 -1.15 2.77 18.24
CA GLU A 130 0.09 3.12 17.53
C GLU A 130 0.60 1.95 16.67
N GLY A 131 0.52 0.72 17.18
CA GLY A 131 0.84 -0.48 16.42
C GLY A 131 -0.02 -0.65 15.17
N ARG A 132 -1.35 -0.46 15.30
CA ARG A 132 -2.28 -0.48 14.16
C ARG A 132 -2.00 0.65 13.17
N LEU A 133 -1.70 1.87 13.65
CA LEU A 133 -1.37 3.00 12.80
C LEU A 133 -0.14 2.69 11.93
N ARG A 134 0.93 2.14 12.53
CA ARG A 134 2.14 1.74 11.79
C ARG A 134 1.85 0.67 10.73
N GLN A 135 0.97 -0.29 11.03
CA GLN A 135 0.56 -1.29 10.05
C GLN A 135 -0.15 -0.64 8.85
N TYR A 136 -1.10 0.27 9.11
CA TYR A 136 -1.80 1.00 8.04
C TYR A 136 -0.86 1.91 7.24
N GLU A 137 0.15 2.52 7.87
CA GLU A 137 1.16 3.32 7.16
C GLU A 137 1.99 2.48 6.19
N VAL A 138 2.38 1.27 6.60
CA VAL A 138 3.10 0.32 5.72
C VAL A 138 2.20 -0.14 4.57
N GLU A 139 0.98 -0.58 4.85
CA GLU A 139 0.01 -1.00 3.82
C GLU A 139 -0.28 0.13 2.82
N MET A 140 -0.44 1.35 3.30
CA MET A 140 -0.63 2.53 2.45
C MET A 140 0.58 2.78 1.55
N GLY A 141 1.79 2.63 2.09
CA GLY A 141 3.03 2.72 1.32
C GLY A 141 3.11 1.67 0.21
N GLU A 142 2.81 0.41 0.52
CA GLU A 142 2.78 -0.68 -0.45
C GLU A 142 1.74 -0.46 -1.55
N LEU A 143 0.52 -0.05 -1.17
CA LEU A 143 -0.56 0.24 -2.11
C LEU A 143 -0.21 1.42 -3.03
N LYS A 144 0.47 2.44 -2.50
CA LYS A 144 0.94 3.58 -3.30
C LYS A 144 1.95 3.14 -4.36
N VAL A 145 2.97 2.38 -3.98
CA VAL A 145 3.97 1.84 -4.91
C VAL A 145 3.31 0.95 -5.96
N ARG A 146 2.34 0.10 -5.56
CA ARG A 146 1.59 -0.76 -6.48
C ARG A 146 0.78 0.07 -7.48
N ASN A 147 0.09 1.12 -7.04
CA ASN A 147 -0.67 2.00 -7.93
C ASN A 147 0.24 2.72 -8.92
N GLU A 148 1.41 3.20 -8.48
CA GLU A 148 2.40 3.81 -9.38
C GLU A 148 2.86 2.80 -10.43
N ALA A 149 3.21 1.56 -10.03
CA ALA A 149 3.61 0.50 -10.96
C ALA A 149 2.51 0.18 -11.99
N ILE A 150 1.26 0.02 -11.55
CA ILE A 150 0.11 -0.20 -12.44
C ILE A 150 -0.06 0.98 -13.41
N GLY A 151 0.12 2.21 -12.94
CA GLY A 151 0.08 3.41 -13.78
C GLY A 151 1.14 3.40 -14.89
N TYR A 152 2.37 3.01 -14.55
CA TYR A 152 3.45 2.86 -15.53
C TYR A 152 3.15 1.76 -16.57
N ASP A 153 2.68 0.59 -16.12
CA ASP A 153 2.32 -0.51 -17.03
C ASP A 153 1.15 -0.13 -17.95
N ALA A 154 0.14 0.57 -17.43
CA ALA A 154 -0.98 1.05 -18.22
C ALA A 154 -0.54 2.04 -19.30
N ASN A 155 0.33 3.00 -18.97
CA ASN A 155 0.88 3.95 -19.93
C ASN A 155 1.70 3.23 -21.02
N ARG A 156 2.58 2.31 -20.62
CA ARG A 156 3.35 1.50 -21.57
C ARG A 156 2.45 0.72 -22.53
N LYS A 157 1.41 0.08 -22.02
CA LYS A 157 0.45 -0.67 -22.84
C LYS A 157 -0.37 0.26 -23.73
N SER A 158 -0.66 1.48 -23.28
CA SER A 158 -1.31 2.51 -24.10
C SER A 158 -0.41 2.91 -25.28
N ASP A 159 0.87 3.18 -25.03
CA ASP A 159 1.85 3.54 -26.06
C ASP A 159 2.04 2.40 -27.09
N GLU A 160 2.16 1.15 -26.61
CA GLU A 160 2.22 -0.04 -27.46
C GLU A 160 0.96 -0.16 -28.35
N ASN A 161 -0.24 0.12 -27.80
CA ASN A 161 -1.48 0.12 -28.58
C ASN A 161 -1.51 1.23 -29.64
N VAL A 162 -1.03 2.43 -29.32
CA VAL A 162 -0.96 3.54 -30.28
C VAL A 162 -0.02 3.17 -31.43
N ALA A 163 1.15 2.60 -31.13
CA ALA A 163 2.10 2.14 -32.13
C ALA A 163 1.51 1.04 -33.04
N LEU A 164 0.85 0.04 -32.46
CA LEU A 164 0.21 -1.04 -33.21
C LEU A 164 -0.93 -0.52 -34.10
N ARG A 165 -1.73 0.45 -33.61
CA ARG A 165 -2.76 1.12 -34.42
C ARG A 165 -2.15 1.88 -35.60
N GLY A 166 -1.02 2.55 -35.40
CA GLY A 166 -0.26 3.20 -36.47
C GLY A 166 0.20 2.19 -37.53
N ALA A 167 0.86 1.11 -37.10
CA ALA A 167 1.33 0.06 -37.99
C ALA A 167 0.20 -0.60 -38.79
N ASN A 168 -0.95 -0.88 -38.15
CA ASN A 168 -2.14 -1.40 -38.83
C ASN A 168 -2.66 -0.43 -39.89
N SER A 169 -2.69 0.87 -39.61
CA SER A 169 -3.09 1.88 -40.59
C SER A 169 -2.16 1.90 -41.80
N ASP A 170 -0.85 1.77 -41.60
CA ASP A 170 0.12 1.77 -42.70
C ASP A 170 0.05 0.49 -43.53
N LEU A 171 -0.15 -0.67 -42.89
CA LEU A 171 -0.41 -1.92 -43.60
C LEU A 171 -1.69 -1.82 -44.45
N ASP A 172 -2.76 -1.22 -43.92
CA ASP A 172 -4.00 -1.00 -44.67
C ASP A 172 -3.76 -0.13 -45.92
N LYS A 173 -3.00 0.96 -45.79
CA LYS A 173 -2.60 1.79 -46.93
C LYS A 173 -1.80 1.00 -47.96
N GLN A 174 -0.87 0.15 -47.53
CA GLN A 174 -0.09 -0.70 -48.43
C GLN A 174 -0.98 -1.70 -49.17
N VAL A 175 -1.93 -2.33 -48.48
CA VAL A 175 -2.90 -3.25 -49.11
C VAL A 175 -3.71 -2.52 -50.17
N ILE A 176 -4.20 -1.30 -49.88
CA ILE A 176 -4.94 -0.49 -50.86
C ILE A 176 -4.05 -0.15 -52.07
N ALA A 177 -2.79 0.23 -51.84
CA ALA A 177 -1.84 0.57 -52.90
C ALA A 177 -1.54 -0.65 -53.79
N LEU A 178 -1.25 -1.81 -53.20
CA LEU A 178 -0.97 -3.05 -53.92
C LEU A 178 -2.20 -3.54 -54.71
N LYS A 179 -3.41 -3.39 -54.17
CA LYS A 179 -4.65 -3.69 -54.91
C LYS A 179 -4.81 -2.81 -56.14
N ARG A 180 -4.59 -1.49 -56.02
CA ARG A 180 -4.64 -0.57 -57.16
C ARG A 180 -3.57 -0.90 -58.20
N GLN A 181 -2.36 -1.25 -57.78
CA GLN A 181 -1.31 -1.70 -58.68
C GLN A 181 -1.71 -2.97 -59.42
N LEU A 182 -2.23 -3.97 -58.71
CA LEU A 182 -2.72 -5.20 -59.31
C LEU A 182 -3.85 -4.96 -60.33
N GLU A 183 -4.79 -4.08 -60.01
CA GLU A 183 -5.87 -3.66 -60.93
C GLU A 183 -5.30 -3.02 -62.20
N SER A 184 -4.31 -2.13 -62.06
CA SER A 184 -3.67 -1.47 -63.20
C SER A 184 -2.87 -2.43 -64.09
N GLU A 185 -2.12 -3.37 -63.49
CA GLU A 185 -1.39 -4.41 -64.21
C GLU A 185 -2.35 -5.40 -64.88
N THR A 186 -3.50 -5.69 -64.26
CA THR A 186 -4.52 -6.55 -64.87
C THR A 186 -5.13 -5.89 -66.10
N LEU A 187 -5.44 -4.59 -66.04
CA LEU A 187 -5.89 -3.82 -67.20
C LEU A 187 -4.84 -3.81 -68.30
N LEU A 188 -3.58 -3.51 -67.96
CA LEU A 188 -2.48 -3.51 -68.94
C LEU A 188 -2.29 -4.90 -69.58
N ARG A 189 -2.38 -5.97 -68.80
CA ARG A 189 -2.30 -7.35 -69.30
C ARG A 189 -3.42 -7.62 -70.30
N ILE A 190 -4.65 -7.22 -69.99
CA ILE A 190 -5.81 -7.37 -70.88
C ILE A 190 -5.61 -6.58 -72.18
N ASP A 191 -5.13 -5.33 -72.10
CA ASP A 191 -4.85 -4.50 -73.28
C ASP A 191 -3.76 -5.12 -74.19
N LEU A 192 -2.69 -5.65 -73.58
CA LEU A 192 -1.64 -6.35 -74.30
C LEU A 192 -2.12 -7.68 -74.89
N GLU A 193 -2.94 -8.44 -74.18
CA GLU A 193 -3.58 -9.66 -74.68
C GLU A 193 -4.47 -9.35 -75.90
N ASN A 194 -5.28 -8.29 -75.83
CA ASN A 194 -6.11 -7.82 -76.94
C ASN A 194 -5.26 -7.40 -78.14
N LYS A 195 -4.22 -6.59 -77.92
CA LYS A 195 -3.30 -6.17 -78.99
C LYS A 195 -2.58 -7.37 -79.62
N ASN A 196 -2.16 -8.33 -78.80
CA ASN A 196 -1.50 -9.53 -79.28
C ASN A 196 -2.45 -10.41 -80.11
N LYS A 197 -3.72 -10.52 -79.70
CA LYS A 197 -4.76 -11.16 -80.50
C LYS A 197 -4.94 -10.47 -81.85
N THR A 198 -5.08 -9.14 -81.87
CA THR A 198 -5.20 -8.38 -83.13
C THR A 198 -3.98 -8.61 -84.04
N LEU A 199 -2.76 -8.52 -83.50
CA LEU A 199 -1.54 -8.78 -84.27
C LEU A 199 -1.46 -10.23 -84.78
N ARG A 200 -1.94 -11.20 -84.01
CA ARG A 200 -2.03 -12.60 -84.46
C ARG A 200 -3.04 -12.75 -85.59
N GLU A 201 -4.20 -12.11 -85.49
CA GLU A 201 -5.22 -12.09 -86.54
C GLU A 201 -4.69 -11.39 -87.81
N GLU A 202 -3.98 -10.27 -87.68
CA GLU A 202 -3.30 -9.59 -88.78
C GLU A 202 -2.22 -10.45 -89.43
N LEU A 203 -1.37 -11.11 -88.62
CA LEU A 203 -0.35 -12.02 -89.13
C LEU A 203 -0.99 -13.21 -89.86
N GLN A 204 -2.02 -13.81 -89.27
CA GLN A 204 -2.77 -14.91 -89.89
C GLN A 204 -3.43 -14.46 -91.20
N PHE A 205 -3.99 -13.26 -91.25
CA PHE A 205 -4.51 -12.67 -92.47
C PHE A 205 -3.41 -12.48 -93.51
N ASN A 206 -2.25 -11.95 -93.11
CA ASN A 206 -1.14 -11.73 -94.03
C ASN A 206 -0.59 -13.05 -94.60
N GLU A 207 -0.43 -14.08 -93.77
CA GLU A 207 -0.06 -15.45 -94.19
C GLU A 207 -1.14 -16.13 -95.07
N GLN A 208 -2.41 -15.73 -94.93
CA GLN A 208 -3.48 -16.20 -95.81
C GLN A 208 -3.36 -15.59 -97.22
N VAL A 209 -2.92 -14.35 -97.31
CA VAL A 209 -2.99 -13.52 -98.52
C VAL A 209 -1.73 -13.61 -99.39
N HIS A 210 -0.58 -13.97 -98.81
CA HIS A 210 0.66 -14.16 -99.56
C HIS A 210 1.53 -15.30 -99.00
N GLU A 211 2.51 -15.76 -99.78
CA GLU A 211 3.58 -16.67 -99.33
C GLU A 211 4.94 -16.07 -99.71
N THR A 212 5.87 -16.00 -98.76
CA THR A 212 7.21 -15.47 -99.00
C THR A 212 8.23 -16.59 -98.98
N LEU A 213 9.09 -16.64 -100.00
CA LEU A 213 10.21 -17.55 -100.12
C LEU A 213 11.51 -16.77 -99.94
N MET A 214 12.44 -17.30 -99.16
CA MET A 214 13.74 -16.70 -98.92
C MET A 214 14.86 -17.64 -99.39
N ASN A 215 15.79 -17.12 -100.17
CA ASN A 215 17.01 -17.85 -100.49
C ASN A 215 18.02 -17.67 -99.34
N ASN A 216 18.06 -18.62 -98.41
CA ASN A 216 19.01 -18.60 -97.28
C ASN A 216 20.45 -18.95 -97.65
N SER A 217 20.72 -19.28 -98.92
CA SER A 217 22.07 -19.59 -99.38
C SER A 217 22.82 -18.31 -99.80
N LYS A 218 24.14 -18.42 -99.94
CA LYS A 218 24.98 -17.35 -100.51
C LYS A 218 25.02 -17.40 -102.05
N GLN A 219 24.33 -18.35 -102.67
CA GLN A 219 24.38 -18.60 -104.10
C GLN A 219 23.05 -18.20 -104.76
N ASP A 220 23.13 -17.79 -106.02
CA ASP A 220 21.96 -17.42 -106.79
C ASP A 220 21.23 -18.69 -107.26
N VAL A 221 19.93 -18.76 -106.98
CA VAL A 221 19.08 -19.90 -107.35
C VAL A 221 18.18 -19.50 -108.51
N SER A 222 18.24 -20.26 -109.61
CA SER A 222 17.28 -20.07 -110.71
C SER A 222 16.00 -20.84 -110.41
N PHE A 223 14.86 -20.15 -110.45
CA PHE A 223 13.53 -20.76 -110.32
C PHE A 223 12.95 -21.21 -111.66
N THR A 224 13.78 -21.31 -112.71
CA THR A 224 13.29 -21.69 -114.04
C THR A 224 12.73 -23.12 -114.00
N GLY A 225 11.44 -23.26 -114.29
CA GLY A 225 10.75 -24.56 -114.24
C GLY A 225 10.26 -24.98 -112.86
N TRP A 226 10.54 -24.20 -111.82
CA TRP A 226 10.07 -24.47 -110.47
C TRP A 226 8.58 -24.16 -110.35
N VAL A 227 7.91 -24.84 -109.41
CA VAL A 227 6.50 -24.64 -109.11
C VAL A 227 6.30 -24.58 -107.60
N LEU A 228 5.59 -23.56 -107.14
CA LEU A 228 5.11 -23.48 -105.78
C LEU A 228 3.68 -24.04 -105.74
N LYS A 229 3.48 -25.15 -105.05
CA LYS A 229 2.17 -25.77 -104.87
C LYS A 229 1.68 -25.56 -103.44
N ARG A 230 0.43 -25.13 -103.26
CA ARG A 230 -0.21 -25.07 -101.94
C ARG A 230 -1.47 -25.92 -101.95
N LYS A 231 -1.47 -26.95 -101.12
CA LYS A 231 -2.61 -27.80 -100.86
C LYS A 231 -3.33 -27.31 -99.61
N VAL A 232 -4.62 -27.02 -99.74
CA VAL A 232 -5.49 -26.66 -98.62
C VAL A 232 -6.69 -27.59 -98.64
N GLY A 233 -6.84 -28.41 -97.61
CA GLY A 233 -7.84 -29.49 -97.59
C GLY A 233 -7.70 -30.40 -98.82
N SER A 234 -8.75 -30.44 -99.64
CA SER A 234 -8.83 -31.23 -100.89
C SER A 234 -8.42 -30.44 -102.15
N GLN A 235 -8.20 -29.12 -102.06
CA GLN A 235 -7.82 -28.29 -103.20
C GLN A 235 -6.31 -28.08 -103.25
N THR A 236 -5.75 -28.03 -104.47
CA THR A 236 -4.33 -27.75 -104.71
C THR A 236 -4.20 -26.59 -105.69
N TYR A 237 -3.45 -25.58 -105.29
CA TYR A 237 -3.14 -24.38 -106.06
C TYR A 237 -1.68 -24.45 -106.52
N GLU A 238 -1.40 -24.07 -107.77
CA GLU A 238 -0.05 -24.11 -108.32
C GLU A 238 0.34 -22.75 -108.90
N PHE A 239 1.53 -22.28 -108.55
CA PHE A 239 2.16 -21.09 -109.10
C PHE A 239 3.45 -21.48 -109.81
N LYS A 240 3.53 -21.20 -111.12
CA LYS A 240 4.73 -21.45 -111.93
C LYS A 240 5.57 -20.18 -112.00
N PHE A 241 6.85 -20.29 -111.66
CA PHE A 241 7.74 -19.13 -111.69
C PHE A 241 8.02 -18.68 -113.14
N PRO A 242 8.15 -17.37 -113.40
CA PRO A 242 8.55 -16.86 -114.70
C PRO A 242 9.88 -17.45 -115.18
N LYS A 243 9.97 -17.74 -116.48
CA LYS A 243 11.18 -18.31 -117.08
C LYS A 243 12.35 -17.32 -116.97
N GLY A 244 13.51 -17.79 -116.52
CA GLY A 244 14.72 -16.96 -116.37
C GLY A 244 14.78 -16.18 -115.05
N MET A 245 13.82 -16.36 -114.15
CA MET A 245 13.85 -15.76 -112.82
C MET A 245 14.99 -16.35 -111.98
N VAL A 246 15.80 -15.48 -111.38
CA VAL A 246 16.90 -15.83 -110.47
C VAL A 246 16.71 -15.07 -109.17
N LEU A 247 16.70 -15.80 -108.05
CA LEU A 247 16.66 -15.23 -106.72
C LEU A 247 18.06 -15.25 -106.12
N LYS A 248 18.61 -14.06 -105.89
CA LYS A 248 19.97 -13.90 -105.35
C LYS A 248 20.11 -14.46 -103.94
N GLY A 249 21.33 -14.83 -103.55
CA GLY A 249 21.62 -15.25 -102.19
C GLY A 249 21.20 -14.21 -101.15
N GLY A 250 20.42 -14.62 -100.15
CA GLY A 250 19.84 -13.75 -99.11
C GLY A 250 18.59 -12.95 -99.53
N ALA A 251 18.15 -13.03 -100.80
CA ALA A 251 16.98 -12.30 -101.27
C ALA A 251 15.66 -13.05 -101.00
N THR A 252 14.56 -12.29 -100.98
CA THR A 252 13.20 -12.81 -100.77
C THR A 252 12.31 -12.53 -101.98
N THR A 253 11.45 -13.50 -102.30
CA THR A 253 10.37 -13.37 -103.28
C THR A 253 9.05 -13.56 -102.55
N THR A 254 8.11 -12.63 -102.73
CA THR A 254 6.75 -12.76 -102.20
C THR A 254 5.77 -13.03 -103.34
N ILE A 255 4.95 -14.07 -103.16
CA ILE A 255 3.89 -14.47 -104.08
C ILE A 255 2.55 -14.09 -103.45
N TRP A 256 1.83 -13.19 -104.10
CA TRP A 256 0.57 -12.64 -103.65
C TRP A 256 -0.62 -13.29 -104.33
N SER A 257 -1.73 -13.41 -103.60
CA SER A 257 -3.02 -13.83 -104.14
C SER A 257 -3.55 -12.86 -105.22
N SER A 258 -4.37 -13.36 -106.15
CA SER A 258 -4.86 -12.57 -107.29
C SER A 258 -5.80 -11.41 -106.91
N ASP A 259 -6.44 -11.50 -105.75
CA ASP A 259 -7.46 -10.57 -105.23
C ASP A 259 -6.93 -9.40 -104.43
N VAL A 260 -5.61 -9.33 -104.20
CA VAL A 260 -4.98 -8.15 -103.58
C VAL A 260 -4.73 -7.11 -104.67
N ASN A 261 -5.51 -6.03 -104.67
CA ASN A 261 -5.53 -5.08 -105.79
C ASN A 261 -4.32 -4.13 -105.83
N ASP A 262 -3.72 -3.81 -104.68
CA ASP A 262 -2.70 -2.76 -104.54
C ASP A 262 -1.26 -3.28 -104.43
N ILE A 263 -0.84 -4.18 -105.32
CA ILE A 263 0.55 -4.67 -105.38
C ILE A 263 1.15 -4.40 -106.75
N SER A 264 2.35 -3.79 -106.76
CA SER A 264 3.19 -3.69 -107.94
C SER A 264 3.89 -5.03 -108.20
N VAL A 265 3.60 -5.66 -109.34
CA VAL A 265 4.26 -6.91 -109.76
C VAL A 265 5.63 -6.56 -110.34
N ASP A 266 6.68 -6.94 -109.62
CA ASP A 266 8.07 -6.64 -109.93
C ASP A 266 8.95 -7.88 -109.68
N PRO A 267 9.04 -8.80 -110.66
CA PRO A 267 9.90 -9.98 -110.57
C PRO A 267 11.39 -9.58 -110.47
N PRO A 268 12.21 -10.20 -109.59
CA PRO A 268 11.92 -11.40 -108.82
C PRO A 268 11.24 -11.15 -107.46
N THR A 269 11.14 -9.90 -106.99
CA THR A 269 10.78 -9.58 -105.60
C THR A 269 9.29 -9.77 -105.30
N ASN A 270 8.41 -9.27 -106.17
CA ASN A 270 6.94 -9.32 -105.98
C ASN A 270 6.28 -10.01 -107.16
N LEU A 271 5.63 -11.15 -106.92
CA LEU A 271 4.90 -11.93 -107.90
C LEU A 271 3.43 -12.01 -107.50
N LYS A 272 2.52 -12.09 -108.48
CA LYS A 272 1.08 -12.17 -108.21
C LYS A 272 0.45 -13.30 -109.00
N LEU A 273 -0.45 -14.04 -108.37
CA LEU A 273 -1.27 -15.04 -109.04
C LEU A 273 -2.17 -14.39 -110.08
N ARG A 274 -2.22 -14.98 -111.27
CA ARG A 274 -2.95 -14.40 -112.41
C ARG A 274 -4.47 -14.56 -112.31
N THR A 275 -4.94 -15.65 -111.72
CA THR A 275 -6.38 -15.98 -111.67
C THR A 275 -6.80 -16.58 -110.34
N ALA A 276 -6.01 -17.49 -109.77
CA ALA A 276 -6.35 -18.18 -108.54
C ALA A 276 -6.24 -17.27 -107.31
N LYS A 277 -7.28 -17.28 -106.48
CA LYS A 277 -7.24 -16.72 -105.14
C LYS A 277 -6.66 -17.78 -104.21
N TRP A 278 -5.55 -17.46 -103.56
CA TRP A 278 -4.75 -18.39 -102.74
C TRP A 278 -5.29 -18.52 -101.29
N PHE A 279 -6.49 -17.97 -101.04
CA PHE A 279 -7.16 -18.02 -99.76
C PHE A 279 -7.85 -19.36 -99.49
N SER A 280 -8.03 -19.67 -98.22
CA SER A 280 -8.99 -20.65 -97.76
C SER A 280 -9.79 -20.03 -96.62
N THR A 281 -11.11 -20.00 -96.74
CA THR A 281 -12.00 -19.60 -95.64
C THR A 281 -12.25 -20.84 -94.79
N GLY A 282 -11.45 -21.07 -93.74
CA GLY A 282 -11.63 -22.20 -92.83
C GLY A 282 -10.36 -22.69 -92.12
N ASN A 283 -10.52 -23.47 -91.05
CA ASN A 283 -9.44 -24.06 -90.23
C ASN A 283 -8.77 -25.29 -90.87
N GLU A 284 -8.71 -25.36 -92.20
CA GLU A 284 -8.17 -26.52 -92.91
C GLU A 284 -6.64 -26.53 -92.88
N SER A 285 -6.03 -27.73 -92.80
CA SER A 285 -4.57 -27.88 -92.85
C SER A 285 -4.02 -27.44 -94.20
N LYS A 286 -2.94 -26.66 -94.18
CA LYS A 286 -2.26 -26.15 -95.38
C LYS A 286 -0.90 -26.80 -95.52
N LYS A 287 -0.58 -27.26 -96.72
CA LYS A 287 0.77 -27.73 -97.07
C LYS A 287 1.26 -26.99 -98.30
N THR A 288 2.36 -26.27 -98.15
CA THR A 288 3.03 -25.59 -99.25
C THR A 288 4.31 -26.34 -99.62
N PHE A 289 4.47 -26.67 -100.89
CA PHE A 289 5.60 -27.38 -101.46
C PHE A 289 6.26 -26.50 -102.52
N LEU A 290 7.57 -26.37 -102.47
CA LEU A 290 8.36 -25.81 -103.55
C LEU A 290 9.02 -26.96 -104.30
N GLU A 291 8.64 -27.16 -105.55
CA GLU A 291 9.18 -28.19 -106.43
C GLU A 291 10.15 -27.57 -107.44
N ASP A 292 11.32 -28.20 -107.62
CA ASP A 292 12.27 -27.87 -108.69
C ASP A 292 11.70 -28.31 -110.06
N SER A 293 12.37 -27.90 -111.14
CA SER A 293 12.17 -28.36 -112.52
C SER A 293 12.09 -29.88 -112.70
N ASP A 294 12.74 -30.66 -111.83
CA ASP A 294 12.69 -32.13 -111.81
C ASP A 294 11.54 -32.72 -110.96
N GLY A 295 10.64 -31.87 -110.42
CA GLY A 295 9.53 -32.29 -109.56
C GLY A 295 9.94 -32.71 -108.15
N ARG A 296 11.20 -32.45 -107.75
CA ARG A 296 11.70 -32.73 -106.39
C ARG A 296 11.23 -31.64 -105.43
N VAL A 297 10.65 -32.03 -104.30
CA VAL A 297 10.27 -31.10 -103.23
C VAL A 297 11.54 -30.60 -102.55
N ILE A 298 11.84 -29.32 -102.73
CA ILE A 298 12.99 -28.62 -102.13
C ILE A 298 12.63 -28.05 -100.76
N VAL A 299 11.39 -27.58 -100.59
CA VAL A 299 10.87 -27.06 -99.32
C VAL A 299 9.45 -27.57 -99.13
N GLU A 300 9.16 -28.13 -97.95
CA GLU A 300 7.79 -28.41 -97.49
C GLU A 300 7.52 -27.61 -96.22
N LYS A 301 6.43 -26.83 -96.24
CA LYS A 301 5.91 -26.11 -95.08
C LYS A 301 4.49 -26.62 -94.83
N THR A 302 4.31 -27.33 -93.72
CA THR A 302 2.98 -27.73 -93.25
C THR A 302 2.55 -26.77 -92.14
N VAL A 303 1.41 -26.11 -92.33
CA VAL A 303 0.76 -25.28 -91.31
C VAL A 303 -0.56 -25.96 -90.94
N THR A 304 -0.64 -26.42 -89.71
CA THR A 304 -1.83 -27.08 -89.16
C THR A 304 -2.45 -26.15 -88.12
N VAL A 305 -3.70 -25.77 -88.31
CA VAL A 305 -4.47 -25.05 -87.27
C VAL A 305 -4.88 -26.08 -86.22
N LYS A 306 -4.48 -25.89 -84.96
CA LYS A 306 -5.01 -26.64 -83.81
C LYS A 306 -6.11 -25.84 -83.16
#